data_AF-A0A1I7SNF1-F1
#
_entry.id   AF-A0A1I7SNF1-F1
#
_cell.length_a   1.000
_cell.length_b   1.000
_cell.length_c   1.000
_cell.angle_alpha   90.00
_cell.angle_beta   90.00
_cell.angle_gamma   90.00
#
_symmetry.space_group_name_H-M   'P 1'
#
loop_
_entity.id
_entity.type
_entity.pdbx_description
1 polymer ?
#
loop_
_entity_poly.entity_id
_entity_poly.type
_entity_poly.pdbx_seq_one_letter_code
_entity_poly.pdbx_strand_id
1 'polypeptide(L)'
;MNLAGREGNVGILIEIKESAEIETAVKGLKWGFNELIALVAVDDLTRELLSKLVSSTSISGILLVRDRTRPFDGFSEDGISPNKEYSIYGEETLNWNELSASGFLKQTSKSLCV
;
A
#
# COMPACT_ATOMS: atom_id res chain seq x y z
N MET A 1 24.58 -8.48 16.71
CA MET A 1 23.40 -7.70 16.26
C MET A 1 22.40 -7.69 17.39
N ASN A 2 22.00 -6.51 17.87
CA ASN A 2 21.04 -6.38 18.96
C ASN A 2 19.63 -6.53 18.37
N LEU A 3 18.90 -7.59 18.76
CA LEU A 3 17.54 -7.89 18.28
C LEU A 3 16.46 -7.23 19.16
N ALA A 4 16.85 -6.60 20.27
CA ALA A 4 15.95 -5.83 21.12
C ALA A 4 15.48 -4.58 20.37
N GLY A 5 14.20 -4.53 19.99
CA GLY A 5 13.56 -3.38 19.35
C GLY A 5 12.98 -3.61 17.96
N ARG A 6 12.95 -4.85 17.46
CA ARG A 6 12.18 -5.21 16.25
C ARG A 6 10.96 -6.03 16.64
N GLU A 7 10.02 -5.39 17.32
CA GLU A 7 8.68 -5.97 17.46
C GLU A 7 7.99 -5.83 16.10
N GLY A 8 7.59 -6.96 15.51
CA GLY A 8 6.88 -6.98 14.24
C GLY A 8 5.42 -6.56 14.41
N ASN A 9 4.79 -6.12 13.32
CA ASN A 9 3.36 -5.89 13.31
C ASN A 9 2.61 -7.24 13.34
N VAL A 10 1.60 -7.35 14.20
CA VAL A 10 0.78 -8.56 14.35
C VAL A 10 -0.69 -8.19 14.17
N GLY A 11 -1.46 -9.07 13.56
CA GLY A 11 -2.89 -8.86 13.39
C GLY A 11 -3.56 -10.11 12.83
N ILE A 12 -4.89 -10.16 12.90
CA ILE A 12 -5.65 -11.22 12.24
C ILE A 12 -5.56 -11.00 10.72
N LEU A 13 -5.18 -12.04 9.98
CA LEU A 13 -5.17 -12.01 8.53
C LEU A 13 -6.62 -12.07 8.00
N ILE A 14 -7.03 -11.07 7.24
CA ILE A 14 -8.36 -11.00 6.61
C ILE A 14 -8.22 -10.59 5.16
N GLU A 15 -8.86 -11.32 4.25
CA GLU A 15 -8.98 -10.95 2.84
C GLU A 15 -9.90 -9.73 2.68
N ILE A 16 -9.44 -8.72 1.96
CA ILE A 16 -10.18 -7.50 1.62
C ILE A 16 -10.14 -7.34 0.10
N LYS A 17 -11.30 -7.37 -0.53
CA LYS A 17 -11.47 -7.18 -1.98
C LYS A 17 -11.92 -5.77 -2.33
N GLU A 18 -12.68 -5.15 -1.43
CA GLU A 18 -13.25 -3.84 -1.66
C GLU A 18 -13.19 -2.94 -0.42
N SER A 19 -13.24 -1.64 -0.67
CA SER A 19 -13.06 -0.61 0.35
C SER A 19 -14.16 -0.65 1.42
N ALA A 20 -15.33 -1.20 1.11
CA ALA A 20 -16.47 -1.35 2.02
C ALA A 20 -16.29 -2.49 3.05
N GLU A 21 -15.48 -3.51 2.75
CA GLU A 21 -15.27 -4.65 3.63
C GLU A 21 -14.43 -4.31 4.87
N ILE A 22 -13.64 -3.22 4.80
CA ILE A 22 -12.72 -2.81 5.87
C ILE A 22 -13.45 -2.58 7.19
N GLU A 23 -14.54 -1.82 7.19
CA GLU A 23 -15.28 -1.54 8.43
C GLU A 23 -15.91 -2.79 9.03
N THR A 24 -16.45 -3.66 8.19
CA THR A 24 -17.05 -4.93 8.62
C THR A 24 -15.98 -5.85 9.22
N ALA A 25 -14.81 -5.92 8.60
CA ALA A 25 -13.67 -6.68 9.10
C ALA A 25 -13.20 -6.17 10.48
N VAL A 26 -13.11 -4.84 10.65
CA VAL A 26 -12.73 -4.21 11.92
C VAL A 26 -13.79 -4.46 13.00
N LYS A 27 -15.08 -4.30 12.68
CA LYS A 27 -16.18 -4.56 13.63
C LYS A 27 -16.31 -6.05 14.01
N GLY A 28 -15.88 -6.95 13.12
CA GLY A 28 -15.90 -8.40 13.31
C GLY A 28 -14.74 -8.96 14.13
N LEU A 29 -13.82 -8.11 14.61
CA LEU A 29 -12.69 -8.53 15.43
C LEU A 29 -13.16 -9.24 16.71
N LYS A 30 -12.63 -10.45 16.94
CA LYS A 30 -12.91 -11.22 18.15
C LYS A 30 -12.16 -10.63 19.34
N TRP A 31 -12.72 -10.86 20.52
CA TRP A 31 -12.15 -10.40 21.79
C TRP A 31 -10.67 -10.82 21.93
N GLY A 32 -9.79 -9.85 22.17
CA GLY A 32 -8.34 -10.05 22.28
C GLY A 32 -7.52 -9.67 21.05
N PHE A 33 -8.15 -9.34 19.92
CA PHE A 33 -7.48 -8.79 18.74
C PHE A 33 -7.98 -7.37 18.43
N ASN A 34 -7.05 -6.44 18.28
CA ASN A 34 -7.35 -5.03 17.99
C ASN A 34 -6.88 -4.60 16.60
N GLU A 35 -6.09 -5.45 15.92
CA GLU A 35 -5.41 -5.12 14.67
C GLU A 35 -5.56 -6.24 13.63
N LEU A 36 -5.55 -5.83 12.37
CA LEU A 36 -5.69 -6.66 11.19
C LEU A 36 -4.44 -6.59 10.31
N ILE A 37 -4.14 -7.70 9.65
CA ILE A 37 -3.28 -7.72 8.46
C ILE A 37 -4.22 -7.91 7.26
N ALA A 38 -4.33 -6.89 6.42
CA ALA A 38 -5.18 -6.94 5.23
C ALA A 38 -4.49 -7.76 4.13
N LEU A 39 -5.13 -8.82 3.68
CA LEU A 39 -4.72 -9.62 2.53
C LEU A 39 -5.45 -9.09 1.29
N VAL A 40 -4.71 -8.58 0.32
CA VAL A 40 -5.29 -7.92 -0.87
C VAL A 40 -4.66 -8.50 -2.12
N ALA A 41 -5.47 -8.95 -3.07
CA ALA A 41 -4.97 -9.31 -4.39
C ALA A 41 -4.50 -8.05 -5.11
N VAL A 42 -3.36 -8.11 -5.80
CA VAL A 42 -2.85 -6.94 -6.54
C VAL A 42 -3.86 -6.46 -7.59
N ASP A 43 -4.59 -7.38 -8.20
CA ASP A 43 -5.63 -7.09 -9.20
C ASP A 43 -6.81 -6.29 -8.61
N ASP A 44 -7.08 -6.44 -7.31
CA ASP A 44 -8.16 -5.74 -6.60
C ASP A 44 -7.67 -4.40 -6.00
N LEU A 45 -6.36 -4.12 -6.09
CA LEU A 45 -5.75 -2.96 -5.45
C LEU A 45 -6.06 -1.66 -6.22
N THR A 46 -7.21 -1.07 -5.91
CA THR A 46 -7.57 0.26 -6.41
C THR A 46 -6.96 1.38 -5.57
N ARG A 47 -6.86 2.59 -6.15
CA ARG A 47 -6.50 3.83 -5.44
C ARG A 47 -7.35 4.06 -4.19
N GLU A 48 -8.66 3.85 -4.31
CA GLU A 48 -9.59 4.04 -3.19
C GLU A 48 -9.32 3.02 -2.08
N LEU A 49 -9.19 1.74 -2.44
CA LEU A 49 -8.92 0.67 -1.50
C LEU A 49 -7.61 0.93 -0.74
N LEU A 50 -6.52 1.20 -1.45
CA LEU A 50 -5.21 1.48 -0.83
C LEU A 50 -5.26 2.70 0.10
N SER A 51 -5.96 3.76 -0.30
CA SER A 51 -6.13 4.95 0.55
C SER A 51 -6.85 4.62 1.86
N LYS A 52 -7.93 3.81 1.82
CA LYS A 52 -8.64 3.43 3.05
C LYS A 52 -7.80 2.51 3.94
N LEU A 53 -7.10 1.55 3.34
CA LEU A 53 -6.21 0.63 4.06
C LEU A 53 -5.13 1.40 4.83
N VAL A 54 -4.43 2.34 4.18
CA VAL A 54 -3.36 3.14 4.79
C VAL A 54 -3.87 4.13 5.84
N SER A 55 -5.11 4.60 5.70
CA SER A 55 -5.72 5.53 6.68
C SER A 55 -6.27 4.84 7.93
N SER A 56 -6.38 3.51 7.93
CA SER A 56 -7.00 2.76 9.02
C SER A 56 -6.03 2.54 10.17
N THR A 57 -6.43 2.94 11.39
CA THR A 57 -5.64 2.67 12.61
C THR A 57 -5.75 1.23 13.10
N SER A 58 -6.70 0.45 12.56
CA SER A 58 -6.92 -0.95 12.92
C SER A 58 -6.20 -1.92 11.98
N ILE A 59 -5.45 -1.41 10.99
CA ILE A 59 -4.67 -2.23 10.07
C ILE A 59 -3.19 -2.04 10.40
N SER A 60 -2.53 -3.10 10.86
CA SER A 60 -1.12 -3.10 11.23
C SER A 60 -0.20 -3.57 10.09
N GLY A 61 -0.77 -4.18 9.05
CA GLY A 61 -0.04 -4.59 7.86
C GLY A 61 -0.93 -4.83 6.65
N ILE A 62 -0.31 -4.78 5.47
CA ILE A 62 -0.95 -5.12 4.19
C ILE A 62 -0.09 -6.19 3.53
N LEU A 63 -0.68 -7.33 3.20
CA LEU A 63 -0.08 -8.40 2.42
C LEU A 63 -0.67 -8.37 1.01
N LEU A 64 0.14 -7.96 0.03
CA LEU A 64 -0.24 -7.99 -1.38
C LEU A 64 0.07 -9.36 -1.97
N VAL A 65 -0.94 -10.01 -2.55
CA VAL A 65 -0.80 -11.32 -3.20
C VAL A 65 -1.05 -11.19 -4.69
N ARG A 66 -0.15 -11.78 -5.48
CA ARG A 66 -0.25 -11.82 -6.93
C ARG A 66 -0.48 -13.24 -7.41
N ASP A 67 -1.51 -13.43 -8.22
CA ASP A 67 -1.64 -14.62 -9.04
C ASP A 67 -0.66 -14.53 -10.23
N ARG A 68 0.22 -15.52 -10.36
CA ARG A 68 1.22 -15.57 -11.44
C ARG A 68 0.65 -16.09 -12.75
N THR A 69 -0.59 -16.55 -12.76
CA THR A 69 -1.25 -17.08 -13.95
C THR A 69 -1.86 -16.00 -14.85
N ARG A 70 -1.98 -14.77 -14.34
CA ARG A 70 -2.54 -13.62 -15.08
C ARG A 70 -1.45 -12.65 -15.53
N PRO A 71 -1.54 -12.11 -16.76
CA PRO A 71 -0.74 -10.97 -17.18
C PRO A 71 -1.01 -9.78 -16.26
N PHE A 72 0.04 -9.01 -15.98
CA PHE A 72 -0.05 -7.86 -15.10
C PHE A 72 -0.23 -6.62 -15.94
N ASP A 73 -1.47 -6.16 -16.01
CA ASP A 73 -1.86 -5.08 -16.90
C ASP A 73 -2.30 -3.90 -16.03
N GLY A 74 -1.49 -2.83 -15.99
CA GLY A 74 -1.99 -1.52 -15.54
C GLY A 74 -1.55 -0.98 -14.18
N PHE A 75 -0.39 -1.37 -13.62
CA PHE A 75 0.14 -0.76 -12.40
C PHE A 75 1.64 -0.48 -12.47
N SER A 76 2.05 0.68 -11.97
CA SER A 76 3.43 1.07 -11.71
C SER A 76 3.49 1.83 -10.39
N GLU A 77 4.38 1.45 -9.47
CA GLU A 77 4.56 2.13 -8.18
C GLU A 77 5.21 3.52 -8.31
N ASP A 78 5.86 3.79 -9.44
CA ASP A 78 6.69 4.97 -9.66
C ASP A 78 5.87 6.22 -10.02
N GLY A 79 6.52 7.39 -9.97
CA GLY A 79 6.02 8.71 -10.33
C GLY A 79 5.30 8.75 -11.69
N ILE A 80 4.29 9.61 -11.84
CA ILE A 80 3.65 9.88 -13.15
C ILE A 80 4.62 10.53 -14.15
N SER A 81 5.58 11.30 -13.61
CA SER A 81 6.69 11.91 -14.33
C SER A 81 7.97 11.69 -13.50
N PRO A 82 8.58 10.49 -13.58
CA PRO A 82 9.76 10.17 -12.76
C PRO A 82 10.89 11.19 -12.95
N ASN A 83 11.53 11.60 -11.86
CA ASN A 83 12.64 12.56 -11.84
C ASN A 83 12.33 13.94 -12.44
N LYS A 84 11.06 14.35 -12.53
CA LYS A 84 10.66 15.66 -13.06
C LYS A 84 11.38 16.82 -12.37
N GLU A 85 11.55 16.75 -11.05
CA GLU A 85 12.22 17.78 -10.25
C GLU A 85 13.72 17.92 -10.55
N TYR A 86 14.33 16.92 -11.20
CA TYR A 86 15.71 16.94 -11.67
C TYR A 86 15.82 17.26 -13.17
N SER A 87 14.68 17.51 -13.82
CA SER A 87 14.62 17.85 -15.25
C SER A 87 15.15 19.27 -15.49
N ILE A 88 15.78 19.46 -16.65
CA ILE A 88 16.14 20.81 -17.15
C ILE A 88 14.91 21.58 -17.64
N TYR A 89 13.78 20.88 -17.81
CA TYR A 89 12.51 21.45 -18.25
C TYR A 89 11.72 21.87 -17.00
N GLY A 90 11.78 23.17 -16.66
CA GLY A 90 11.29 23.70 -15.37
C GLY A 90 9.86 23.30 -14.97
N GLU A 91 8.94 23.22 -15.92
CA GLU A 91 7.59 22.67 -15.71
C GLU A 91 7.26 21.57 -16.74
N GLU A 92 7.73 20.35 -16.49
CA GLU A 92 7.34 19.16 -17.28
C GLU A 92 5.84 18.85 -17.06
N THR A 93 5.01 18.96 -18.10
CA THR A 93 3.57 18.63 -18.04
C THR A 93 3.26 17.23 -18.60
N LEU A 94 4.28 16.52 -19.06
CA LEU A 94 4.15 15.20 -19.67
C LEU A 94 3.99 14.11 -18.60
N ASN A 95 2.95 13.29 -18.76
CA ASN A 95 2.73 12.09 -17.99
C ASN A 95 3.39 10.92 -18.73
N TRP A 96 4.62 10.59 -18.35
CA TRP A 96 5.40 9.51 -18.97
C TRP A 96 4.97 8.13 -18.49
N ASN A 97 4.44 8.06 -17.26
CA ASN A 97 3.97 6.83 -16.64
C ASN A 97 2.46 6.92 -16.39
N GLU A 98 1.67 6.64 -17.42
CA GLU A 98 0.21 6.66 -17.35
C GLU A 98 -0.38 5.61 -16.38
N LEU A 99 0.44 4.63 -15.97
CA LEU A 99 0.08 3.57 -15.02
C LEU A 99 0.54 3.87 -13.59
N SER A 100 0.99 5.11 -13.32
CA SER A 100 1.51 5.51 -12.02
C SER A 100 0.50 5.41 -10.88
N ALA A 101 0.92 4.75 -9.80
CA ALA A 101 0.29 4.69 -8.48
C ALA A 101 1.06 5.52 -7.44
N SER A 102 2.01 6.35 -7.87
CA SER A 102 2.74 7.26 -6.98
C SER A 102 1.78 8.19 -6.23
N GLY A 103 1.96 8.27 -4.91
CA GLY A 103 1.08 9.01 -4.00
C GLY A 103 0.19 8.16 -3.11
N PHE A 104 0.05 6.84 -3.37
CA PHE A 104 -0.69 5.93 -2.48
C PHE A 104 0.22 5.14 -1.55
N LEU A 105 1.36 4.68 -2.07
CA LEU A 105 2.43 4.14 -1.26
C LEU A 105 3.26 5.31 -0.78
N LYS A 106 2.88 5.91 0.36
CA LYS A 106 3.80 6.80 1.08
C LYS A 106 4.99 5.93 1.47
N GLN A 107 6.08 6.02 0.73
CA GLN A 107 7.35 5.51 1.17
C GLN A 107 7.61 6.23 2.50
N THR A 108 7.57 5.52 3.62
CA THR A 108 8.11 6.03 4.88
C THR A 108 9.63 6.05 4.73
N SER A 109 10.12 6.93 3.87
CA SER A 109 11.51 7.31 3.87
C SER A 109 11.74 8.10 5.15
N LYS A 110 12.00 7.39 6.25
CA LYS A 110 13.08 7.87 7.11
C LYS A 110 14.29 7.87 6.20
N SER A 111 14.60 9.08 5.73
CA SER A 111 15.84 9.36 5.02
C SER A 111 16.98 8.70 5.79
N LEU A 112 17.51 7.61 5.25
CA LEU A 112 18.82 7.09 5.61
C LEU A 112 19.82 7.89 4.77
N CYS A 113 19.86 9.20 4.98
CA CYS A 113 21.06 9.97 4.66
C CYS A 113 22.07 9.65 5.76
N VAL A 114 23.11 8.91 5.39
CA VAL A 114 24.42 8.94 6.06
C VAL A 114 25.14 10.20 5.60
#